data_AF-A0AAV6AWE5-F1
#
_entry.id   AF-A0AAV6AWE5-F1
#
_cell.length_a   1.000
_cell.length_b   1.000
_cell.length_c   1.000
_cell.angle_alpha   90.00
_cell.angle_beta   90.00
_cell.angle_gamma   90.00
#
_symmetry.space_group_name_H-M   'P 1'
#
loop_
_entity.id
_entity.type
_entity.pdbx_description
1 polymer ?
#
loop_
_entity_poly.entity_id
_entity_poly.type
_entity_poly.pdbx_seq_one_letter_code
_entity_poly.pdbx_strand_id
1 'polypeptide(L)'
;AATLGRIGRTGLVLSAGAASGMPERLRRWAAGHPQIGVLALGIQPAERVSAYLQALDFGLTSYPYALIGKSSSVKAMLEHGLPVIVPWGDLRPDLPAIETELEPLVLRPGGDLVGFIAAPPERRIRGSHLNRVAARLLAEITPHEAPEKGVKASRLLG
;
A
#
# COMPACT_ATOMS: atom_id res chain seq x y z
N ALA A 1 25.45 12.95 -13.45
CA ALA A 1 24.75 11.66 -13.25
C ALA A 1 25.50 10.88 -12.19
N ALA A 2 24.94 10.71 -11.00
CA ALA A 2 25.59 9.95 -9.93
C ALA A 2 25.55 8.46 -10.29
N THR A 3 26.72 7.86 -10.48
CA THR A 3 26.85 6.42 -10.67
C THR A 3 26.51 5.77 -9.33
N LEU A 4 25.31 5.19 -9.23
CA LEU A 4 24.94 4.34 -8.09
C LEU A 4 25.94 3.19 -8.03
N GLY A 5 26.92 3.30 -7.13
CA GLY A 5 27.83 2.20 -6.82
C GLY A 5 27.01 0.97 -6.43
N ARG A 6 27.51 -0.23 -6.75
CA ARG A 6 26.89 -1.48 -6.31
C ARG A 6 26.78 -1.45 -4.78
N ILE A 7 25.59 -1.15 -4.28
CA ILE A 7 25.19 -1.50 -2.93
C ILE A 7 25.33 -3.02 -2.91
N GLY A 8 26.20 -3.60 -2.09
CA GLY A 8 26.52 -5.04 -2.07
C GLY A 8 25.37 -5.96 -1.65
N ARG A 9 24.12 -5.58 -1.96
CA ARG A 9 22.88 -6.28 -1.66
C ARG A 9 22.32 -6.85 -2.96
N THR A 10 21.97 -8.13 -2.94
CA THR A 10 21.27 -8.77 -4.05
C THR A 10 19.82 -8.30 -4.04
N GLY A 11 19.33 -7.78 -5.17
CA GLY A 11 17.94 -7.39 -5.30
C GLY A 11 17.04 -8.61 -5.20
N LEU A 12 15.95 -8.52 -4.43
CA LEU A 12 14.96 -9.58 -4.30
C LEU A 12 13.57 -9.00 -4.54
N VAL A 13 12.80 -9.61 -5.44
CA VAL A 13 11.37 -9.32 -5.61
C VAL A 13 10.56 -10.43 -4.95
N LEU A 14 9.75 -10.05 -3.97
CA LEU A 14 8.83 -10.94 -3.28
C LEU A 14 7.40 -10.65 -3.74
N SER A 15 6.67 -11.71 -4.10
CA SER A 15 5.23 -11.68 -4.35
C SER A 15 4.51 -12.64 -3.41
N ALA A 16 3.55 -12.12 -2.66
CA ALA A 16 2.66 -12.89 -1.79
C ALA A 16 1.20 -12.55 -2.12
N GLY A 17 0.33 -13.56 -2.06
CA GLY A 17 -1.10 -13.47 -2.37
C GLY A 17 -1.53 -14.35 -3.55
N ALA A 18 -2.84 -14.37 -3.78
CA ALA A 18 -3.44 -15.04 -4.93
C ALA A 18 -3.29 -14.15 -6.16
N ALA A 19 -2.30 -14.45 -7.00
CA ALA A 19 -2.06 -13.71 -8.24
C ALA A 19 -1.85 -14.70 -9.39
N SER A 20 -2.94 -15.08 -10.05
CA SER A 20 -2.93 -16.04 -11.16
C SER A 20 -1.92 -15.64 -12.23
N GLY A 21 -0.93 -16.50 -12.48
CA GLY A 21 0.12 -16.29 -13.48
C GLY A 21 1.20 -15.25 -13.11
N MET A 22 1.11 -14.58 -11.95
CA MET A 22 2.16 -13.66 -11.50
C MET A 22 3.49 -14.37 -11.24
N PRO A 23 3.54 -15.56 -10.59
CA PRO A 23 4.80 -16.28 -10.42
C PRO A 23 5.50 -16.55 -11.76
N GLU A 24 4.75 -16.99 -12.77
CA GLU A 24 5.27 -17.29 -14.12
C GLU A 24 5.73 -16.01 -14.84
N ARG A 25 5.02 -14.90 -14.67
CA ARG A 25 5.43 -13.60 -15.22
C ARG A 25 6.71 -13.09 -14.56
N LEU A 26 6.82 -13.18 -13.24
CA LEU A 26 8.02 -12.77 -12.50
C LEU A 26 9.22 -13.65 -12.85
N ARG A 27 9.04 -14.98 -12.98
CA ARG A 27 10.12 -15.88 -13.44
C ARG A 27 10.61 -15.53 -14.85
N ARG A 28 9.68 -15.25 -15.79
CA ARG A 28 10.05 -14.83 -17.15
C ARG A 28 10.80 -13.51 -17.16
N TRP A 29 10.35 -12.53 -16.37
CA TRP A 29 11.04 -11.26 -16.21
C TRP A 29 12.44 -11.45 -15.60
N ALA A 30 12.55 -12.26 -14.54
CA ALA A 30 13.82 -12.55 -13.86
C ALA A 30 14.86 -13.21 -14.76
N ALA A 31 14.44 -13.96 -15.79
CA ALA A 31 15.37 -14.53 -16.78
C ALA A 31 16.20 -13.46 -17.51
N GLY A 32 15.67 -12.24 -17.67
CA GLY A 32 16.40 -11.09 -18.20
C GLY A 32 17.20 -10.28 -17.16
N HIS A 33 17.08 -10.63 -15.88
CA HIS A 33 17.66 -9.91 -14.76
C HIS A 33 18.28 -10.87 -13.73
N PRO A 34 19.32 -11.64 -14.09
CA PRO A 34 19.89 -12.70 -13.25
C PRO A 34 20.46 -12.20 -11.91
N GLN A 35 20.74 -10.90 -11.79
CA GLN A 35 21.17 -10.24 -10.56
C GLN A 35 20.02 -10.01 -9.55
N ILE A 36 18.77 -10.28 -9.94
CA ILE A 36 17.58 -10.09 -9.12
C ILE A 36 16.97 -11.47 -8.80
N GLY A 37 16.92 -11.82 -7.52
CA GLY A 37 16.18 -12.98 -7.05
C GLY A 37 14.68 -12.74 -7.11
N VAL A 38 13.89 -13.80 -7.33
CA VAL A 38 12.43 -13.75 -7.29
C VAL A 38 11.90 -14.85 -6.37
N LEU A 39 11.02 -14.47 -5.45
CA LEU A 39 10.26 -15.38 -4.60
C LEU A 39 8.76 -15.16 -4.78
N ALA A 40 8.06 -16.22 -5.19
CA ALA A 40 6.60 -16.23 -5.28
C ALA A 40 6.06 -17.18 -4.22
N LEU A 41 5.48 -16.63 -3.16
CA LEU A 41 5.10 -17.37 -1.95
C LEU A 41 3.63 -17.81 -1.95
N GLY A 42 2.83 -17.36 -2.91
CA GLY A 42 1.39 -17.61 -2.93
C GLY A 42 0.69 -17.00 -1.71
N ILE A 43 -0.48 -17.52 -1.35
CA ILE A 43 -1.22 -17.09 -0.15
C ILE A 43 -0.43 -17.46 1.10
N GLN A 44 -0.28 -16.52 2.03
CA GLN A 44 0.45 -16.68 3.28
C GLN A 44 -0.42 -16.25 4.47
N PRO A 45 -0.21 -16.83 5.67
CA PRO A 45 -0.79 -16.33 6.90
C PRO A 45 -0.45 -14.85 7.15
N ALA A 46 -1.35 -14.12 7.81
CA ALA A 46 -1.20 -12.69 8.04
C ALA A 46 0.09 -12.35 8.81
N GLU A 47 0.47 -13.20 9.77
CA GLU A 47 1.67 -13.06 10.59
C GLU A 47 2.94 -13.15 9.72
N ARG A 48 2.95 -14.06 8.73
CA ARG A 48 4.06 -14.18 7.78
C ARG A 48 4.11 -12.99 6.83
N VAL A 49 2.96 -12.55 6.32
CA VAL A 49 2.89 -11.35 5.49
C VAL A 49 3.44 -10.14 6.24
N SER A 50 3.05 -9.97 7.52
CA SER A 50 3.57 -8.89 8.38
C SER A 50 5.09 -8.96 8.52
N ALA A 51 5.63 -10.15 8.80
CA ALA A 51 7.08 -10.36 8.90
C ALA A 51 7.80 -10.04 7.58
N TYR A 52 7.23 -10.42 6.43
CA TYR A 52 7.81 -10.08 5.12
C TYR A 52 7.79 -8.59 4.87
N LEU A 53 6.69 -7.88 5.14
CA LEU A 53 6.60 -6.43 4.96
C LEU A 53 7.62 -5.69 5.82
N GLN A 54 7.89 -6.18 7.04
CA GLN A 54 8.93 -5.63 7.91
C GLN A 54 10.37 -5.92 7.43
N ALA A 55 10.57 -7.01 6.70
CA ALA A 55 11.90 -7.39 6.17
C ALA A 55 12.25 -6.72 4.83
N LEU A 56 11.25 -6.28 4.06
CA LEU A 56 11.47 -5.63 2.75
C LEU A 56 11.93 -4.18 2.90
N ASP A 57 12.75 -3.70 1.96
CA ASP A 57 13.20 -2.30 1.96
C ASP A 57 12.14 -1.34 1.39
N PHE A 58 11.48 -1.74 0.29
CA PHE A 58 10.46 -0.94 -0.39
C PHE A 58 9.33 -1.81 -0.96
N GLY A 59 8.13 -1.25 -1.05
CA GLY A 59 7.01 -1.78 -1.82
C GLY A 59 6.96 -1.17 -3.21
N LEU A 60 6.52 -1.96 -4.19
CA LEU A 60 6.21 -1.48 -5.55
C LEU A 60 4.73 -1.71 -5.81
N THR A 61 4.07 -0.73 -6.42
CA THR A 61 2.67 -0.88 -6.84
C THR A 61 2.50 -0.57 -8.32
N SER A 62 1.60 -1.31 -8.97
CA SER A 62 1.12 -1.00 -10.31
C SER A 62 -0.05 -0.03 -10.31
N TYR A 63 -0.62 0.29 -9.14
CA TYR A 63 -1.74 1.24 -9.05
C TYR A 63 -1.26 2.67 -9.31
N PRO A 64 -2.04 3.48 -10.04
CA PRO A 64 -1.75 4.89 -10.21
C PRO A 64 -1.84 5.61 -8.86
N TYR A 65 -1.01 6.64 -8.66
CA TYR A 65 -0.98 7.43 -7.41
C TYR A 65 -2.38 7.82 -6.92
N ALA A 66 -3.22 8.37 -7.80
CA ALA A 66 -4.59 8.78 -7.46
C ALA A 66 -5.50 7.67 -6.88
N LEU A 67 -5.14 6.39 -6.99
CA LEU A 67 -5.93 5.26 -6.50
C LEU A 67 -5.24 4.41 -5.43
N ILE A 68 -4.03 4.76 -4.98
CA ILE A 68 -3.26 3.87 -4.10
C ILE A 68 -3.93 3.65 -2.74
N GLY A 69 -4.65 4.63 -2.19
CA GLY A 69 -5.39 4.49 -0.93
C GLY A 69 -6.55 3.50 -0.98
N LYS A 70 -6.97 3.07 -2.18
CA LYS A 70 -7.98 2.02 -2.37
C LYS A 70 -7.37 0.61 -2.37
N SER A 71 -6.06 0.49 -2.53
CA SER A 71 -5.38 -0.81 -2.56
C SER A 71 -5.11 -1.29 -1.14
N SER A 72 -5.75 -2.39 -0.75
CA SER A 72 -5.50 -3.03 0.55
C SER A 72 -4.05 -3.48 0.71
N SER A 73 -3.41 -3.94 -0.36
CA SER A 73 -2.00 -4.32 -0.34
C SER A 73 -1.08 -3.12 -0.12
N VAL A 74 -1.33 -1.99 -0.79
CA VAL A 74 -0.54 -0.75 -0.55
C VAL A 74 -0.76 -0.24 0.87
N LYS A 75 -2.02 -0.24 1.35
CA LYS A 75 -2.32 0.17 2.73
C LYS A 75 -1.60 -0.72 3.74
N ALA A 76 -1.59 -2.03 3.54
CA ALA A 76 -0.82 -2.95 4.39
C ALA A 76 0.68 -2.62 4.39
N MET A 77 1.28 -2.31 3.23
CA MET A 77 2.69 -1.88 3.17
C MET A 77 2.92 -0.62 4.02
N LEU A 78 2.12 0.42 3.81
CA LEU A 78 2.27 1.70 4.49
C LEU A 78 2.04 1.61 6.02
N GLU A 79 1.05 0.82 6.46
CA GLU A 79 0.79 0.59 7.89
C GLU A 79 1.93 -0.15 8.59
N HIS A 80 2.69 -0.98 7.85
CA HIS A 80 3.92 -1.62 8.34
C HIS A 80 5.15 -0.70 8.24
N GLY A 81 4.98 0.56 7.83
CA GLY A 81 6.09 1.48 7.64
C GLY A 81 7.00 1.08 6.47
N LEU A 82 6.52 0.27 5.52
CA LEU A 82 7.24 -0.04 4.28
C LEU A 82 7.04 1.14 3.31
N PRO A 83 8.11 1.84 2.92
CA PRO A 83 8.00 2.90 1.93
C PRO A 83 7.59 2.32 0.56
N VAL A 84 6.68 2.98 -0.15
CA VAL A 84 6.10 2.50 -1.41
C VAL A 84 6.48 3.43 -2.56
N ILE A 85 6.99 2.85 -3.64
CA ILE A 85 7.27 3.56 -4.89
C ILE A 85 6.08 3.42 -5.83
N VAL A 86 5.57 4.56 -6.31
CA VAL A 86 4.45 4.64 -7.22
C VAL A 86 4.94 5.15 -8.58
N PRO A 87 4.97 4.30 -9.63
CA PRO A 87 5.65 4.68 -10.87
C PRO A 87 4.86 5.64 -11.76
N TRP A 88 3.54 5.79 -11.56
CA TRP A 88 2.71 6.60 -12.45
C TRP A 88 1.40 7.09 -11.79
N GLY A 89 0.63 7.89 -12.52
CA GLY A 89 -0.79 8.11 -12.20
C GLY A 89 -1.13 9.30 -11.33
N ASP A 90 -0.35 10.39 -11.43
CA ASP A 90 -0.64 11.67 -10.77
C ASP A 90 -1.68 12.50 -11.55
N LEU A 91 -2.81 11.88 -11.87
CA LEU A 91 -3.83 12.43 -12.77
C LEU A 91 -4.81 13.38 -12.06
N ARG A 92 -4.88 13.32 -10.72
CA ARG A 92 -5.79 14.09 -9.87
C ARG A 92 -5.06 14.58 -8.62
N PRO A 93 -4.12 15.53 -8.76
CA PRO A 93 -3.32 16.05 -7.65
C PRO A 93 -4.16 16.80 -6.61
N ASP A 94 -5.41 17.15 -6.95
CA ASP A 94 -6.39 17.81 -6.10
C ASP A 94 -7.03 16.89 -5.06
N LEU A 95 -6.98 15.57 -5.26
CA LEU A 95 -7.59 14.59 -4.35
C LEU A 95 -6.53 13.94 -3.47
N PRO A 96 -6.78 13.82 -2.15
CA PRO A 96 -5.89 13.07 -1.29
C PRO A 96 -5.93 11.59 -1.68
N ALA A 97 -4.83 11.10 -2.25
CA ALA A 97 -4.69 9.71 -2.67
C ALA A 97 -4.55 8.74 -1.48
N ILE A 98 -4.02 9.24 -0.37
CA ILE A 98 -3.73 8.52 0.89
C ILE A 98 -3.88 9.48 2.06
N GLU A 99 -3.89 8.91 3.26
CA GLU A 99 -3.85 9.67 4.51
C GLU A 99 -2.54 10.48 4.61
N THR A 100 -2.65 11.76 5.01
CA THR A 100 -1.51 12.70 5.07
C THR A 100 -0.37 12.18 5.94
N GLU A 101 -0.66 11.42 7.00
CA GLU A 101 0.39 10.84 7.84
C GLU A 101 1.24 9.76 7.13
N LEU A 102 0.74 9.17 6.03
CA LEU A 102 1.41 8.13 5.24
C LEU A 102 2.13 8.70 4.01
N GLU A 103 1.86 9.96 3.64
CA GLU A 103 2.51 10.62 2.50
C GLU A 103 4.04 10.55 2.50
N PRO A 104 4.74 10.72 3.65
CA PRO A 104 6.21 10.63 3.68
C PRO A 104 6.77 9.25 3.29
N LEU A 105 5.94 8.20 3.35
CA LEU A 105 6.33 6.84 2.96
C LEU A 105 6.12 6.59 1.45
N VAL A 106 5.59 7.53 0.69
CA VAL A 106 5.26 7.33 -0.72
C VAL A 106 6.13 8.16 -1.63
N LEU A 107 6.90 7.49 -2.49
CA LEU A 107 7.58 8.15 -3.59
C LEU A 107 6.60 8.34 -4.76
N ARG A 108 6.26 9.59 -5.04
CA ARG A 108 5.40 9.97 -6.17
C ARG A 108 6.14 9.85 -7.52
N PRO A 109 5.40 9.73 -8.63
CA PRO A 109 5.99 9.80 -9.97
C PRO A 109 6.83 11.07 -10.14
N GLY A 110 8.06 10.93 -10.64
CA GLY A 110 8.98 12.07 -10.82
C GLY A 110 9.71 12.53 -9.55
N GLY A 111 9.49 11.89 -8.40
CA GLY A 111 10.25 12.16 -7.18
C GLY A 111 11.71 11.68 -7.24
N ASP A 112 12.52 12.11 -6.27
CA ASP A 112 13.92 11.69 -6.15
C ASP A 112 14.05 10.23 -5.68
N LEU A 113 14.03 9.31 -6.65
CA LEU A 113 14.19 7.88 -6.39
C LEU A 113 15.52 7.54 -5.72
N VAL A 114 16.60 8.23 -6.08
CA VAL A 114 17.93 7.94 -5.54
C VAL A 114 18.00 8.34 -4.08
N GLY A 115 17.57 9.57 -3.75
CA GLY A 115 17.49 10.04 -2.37
C GLY A 115 16.55 9.18 -1.52
N PHE A 116 15.39 8.81 -2.07
CA PHE A 116 14.41 7.98 -1.38
C PHE A 116 14.95 6.59 -1.04
N ILE A 117 15.74 5.98 -1.93
CA ILE A 117 16.37 4.68 -1.67
C ILE A 117 17.58 4.79 -0.74
N ALA A 118 18.37 5.86 -0.86
CA ALA A 118 19.58 6.06 -0.08
C ALA A 118 19.29 6.41 1.39
N ALA A 119 18.18 7.09 1.65
CA ALA A 119 17.73 7.50 2.97
C ALA A 119 16.26 7.11 3.18
N PRO A 120 15.96 5.80 3.32
CA PRO A 120 14.59 5.36 3.51
C PRO A 120 14.03 5.97 4.81
N PRO A 121 12.77 6.42 4.81
CA PRO A 121 12.16 7.02 5.99
C PRO A 121 12.16 6.05 7.17
N GLU A 122 12.30 6.59 8.38
CA GLU A 122 12.38 5.81 9.61
C GLU A 122 11.17 4.88 9.75
N ARG A 123 11.43 3.57 9.87
CA ARG A 123 10.39 2.56 9.93
C ARG A 123 9.89 2.42 11.36
N ARG A 124 8.75 3.04 11.64
CA ARG A 124 8.00 2.79 12.87
C ARG A 124 6.78 1.95 12.53
N ILE A 125 6.66 0.79 13.17
CA ILE A 125 5.42 -0.01 13.09
C ILE A 125 4.32 0.87 13.68
N ARG A 126 3.36 1.28 12.85
CA ARG A 126 2.27 2.17 13.29
C ARG A 126 1.11 1.39 13.92
N GLY A 127 1.16 0.06 13.87
CA GLY A 127 0.07 -0.80 14.29
C GLY A 127 -1.12 -0.70 13.33
N SER A 128 -2.15 -1.53 13.55
CA SER A 128 -3.34 -1.48 12.70
C SER A 128 -4.14 -0.20 12.95
N HIS A 129 -4.49 0.52 11.87
CA HIS A 129 -5.39 1.67 11.95
C HIS A 129 -6.87 1.23 12.09
N LEU A 130 -7.17 -0.07 12.00
CA LEU A 130 -8.55 -0.58 12.04
C LEU A 130 -9.27 -0.22 13.33
N ASN A 131 -8.61 -0.27 14.48
CA ASN A 131 -9.25 0.10 15.75
C ASN A 131 -9.66 1.59 15.74
N ARG A 132 -8.80 2.47 15.21
CA ARG A 132 -9.09 3.90 15.07
C ARG A 132 -10.22 4.14 14.07
N VAL A 133 -10.20 3.46 12.92
CA VAL A 133 -11.25 3.55 11.89
C VAL A 133 -12.58 3.02 12.42
N ALA A 134 -12.57 1.87 13.11
CA ALA A 134 -13.74 1.29 13.74
C ALA A 134 -14.32 2.23 14.81
N ALA A 135 -13.47 2.81 15.67
CA ALA A 135 -13.91 3.79 16.67
C ALA A 135 -14.55 5.02 16.02
N ARG A 136 -13.95 5.54 14.94
CA ARG A 136 -14.52 6.66 14.17
C ARG A 136 -15.85 6.30 13.53
N LEU A 137 -15.93 5.15 12.87
CA LEU A 137 -17.16 4.66 12.25
C LEU A 137 -18.26 4.46 13.29
N LEU A 138 -17.93 3.88 14.45
CA LEU A 138 -18.88 3.74 15.56
C LEU A 138 -19.35 5.11 16.08
N ALA A 139 -18.45 6.09 16.21
CA ALA A 139 -18.83 7.45 16.59
C ALA A 139 -19.73 8.15 15.55
N GLU A 140 -19.52 7.87 14.26
CA GLU A 140 -20.36 8.39 13.16
C GLU A 140 -21.70 7.66 13.04
N ILE A 141 -21.77 6.38 13.42
CA ILE A 141 -23.01 5.58 13.46
C ILE A 141 -23.81 5.83 14.74
N THR A 142 -23.15 6.22 15.83
CA THR A 142 -23.85 6.58 17.08
C THR A 142 -24.79 7.75 16.77
N PRO A 143 -26.10 7.63 17.04
CA PRO A 143 -27.07 8.52 16.41
C PRO A 143 -26.77 9.99 16.76
N HIS A 144 -26.63 10.82 15.73
CA HIS A 144 -27.20 12.16 15.82
C HIS A 144 -28.65 11.95 16.28
N GLU A 145 -29.01 12.49 17.44
CA GLU A 145 -30.35 12.45 18.02
C GLU A 145 -31.39 12.49 16.90
N ALA A 146 -32.12 11.39 16.76
CA ALA A 146 -33.17 11.30 15.74
C ALA A 146 -34.11 12.48 15.95
N PRO A 147 -34.43 13.28 14.91
CA PRO A 147 -35.38 14.36 15.07
C PRO A 147 -36.71 13.77 15.53
N GLU A 148 -37.18 14.21 16.70
CA GLU A 148 -38.56 14.03 17.13
C GLU A 148 -39.48 14.62 16.07
N LYS A 149 -39.96 13.79 15.14
CA LYS A 149 -41.27 13.92 14.48
C LYS A 149 -41.49 12.74 13.54
N GLY A 150 -42.48 11.94 13.91
CA GLY A 150 -42.89 10.73 13.20
C GLY A 150 -43.19 10.99 11.73
N VAL A 151 -42.58 10.16 10.88
CA VAL A 151 -43.03 9.98 9.50
C VAL A 151 -43.87 8.71 9.47
N LYS A 152 -45.17 8.89 9.23
CA LYS A 152 -46.12 7.79 9.02
C LYS A 152 -45.70 7.02 7.77
N ALA A 153 -45.34 5.76 7.94
CA ALA A 153 -45.17 4.83 6.83
C ALA A 153 -46.54 4.56 6.18
N SER A 154 -46.80 5.13 5.01
CA SER A 154 -47.86 4.63 4.15
C SER A 154 -47.49 4.79 2.67
N ARG A 155 -47.58 3.65 1.97
CA ARG A 155 -47.67 3.47 0.51
C ARG A 155 -46.37 3.53 -0.30
N LEU A 156 -45.66 2.39 -0.31
CA LEU A 156 -44.87 1.96 -1.46
C LEU A 156 -45.07 0.45 -1.68
N LEU A 157 -46.32 0.07 -2.00
CA LEU A 157 -46.65 -1.14 -2.74
C LEU A 157 -47.93 -0.80 -3.52
N GLY A 158 -47.72 -0.34 -4.75
CA GLY A 158 -48.71 -0.31 -5.83
C GLY A 158 -48.15 -1.12 -6.97
#